data_AF-A0A7Y2PI60-F1
#
_entry.id   AF-A0A7Y2PI60-F1
#
_cell.length_a   1.000
_cell.length_b   1.000
_cell.length_c   1.000
_cell.angle_alpha   90.00
_cell.angle_beta   90.00
_cell.angle_gamma   90.00
#
_symmetry.space_group_name_H-M   'P 1'
#
loop_
_entity.id
_entity.type
_entity.pdbx_description
1 polymer ?
#
loop_
_entity_poly.entity_id
_entity_poly.type
_entity_poly.pdbx_seq_one_letter_code
_entity_poly.pdbx_strand_id
1 'polypeptide(L)'
;MADSRRWVWWGVAFAAALFVYFLHPILTPFLVAIVLAYMFDPVVDRLEKYGFSRTWGVVTVFALFTVIFMTLLLVLVPLLAKQLLKLYQLAPLVLDWLQHTAMPWVQAKFGLSDGFWQFDKIKAAITEHVGQAGDIVGVVLSKATASSLALVGFLANLVLIPVVAFYLLRDWNILLEKIRNLLPRDSEERIVSLAKECHDVLGAFVRGQLLVMLALGVIYSAGLMLVGLELGLLIGLMAGLAAIVPYMGFIIG
;
A
#
# COMPACT_ATOMS: atom_id res chain seq x y z
N MET A 1 -0.66 -12.76 -49.35
CA MET A 1 -0.22 -11.50 -48.69
C MET A 1 -0.64 -11.37 -47.22
N ALA A 2 -1.53 -12.23 -46.69
CA ALA A 2 -1.95 -12.15 -45.28
C ALA A 2 -0.93 -12.73 -44.27
N ASP A 3 -0.11 -13.70 -44.68
CA ASP A 3 0.80 -14.40 -43.76
C ASP A 3 2.05 -13.60 -43.39
N SER A 4 2.64 -12.82 -44.31
CA SER A 4 3.82 -11.99 -43.99
C SER A 4 3.51 -10.90 -42.97
N ARG A 5 2.26 -10.38 -42.97
CA ARG A 5 1.80 -9.36 -42.01
C ARG A 5 1.73 -9.90 -40.59
N ARG A 6 1.41 -11.19 -40.41
CA ARG A 6 1.33 -11.83 -39.08
C ARG A 6 2.71 -11.94 -38.42
N TRP A 7 3.74 -12.34 -39.17
CA TRP A 7 5.12 -12.43 -38.66
C TRP A 7 5.68 -11.07 -38.25
N VAL A 8 5.32 -9.99 -38.95
CA VAL A 8 5.67 -8.61 -38.55
C VAL A 8 5.03 -8.25 -37.21
N TRP A 9 3.75 -8.56 -36.98
CA TRP A 9 3.10 -8.31 -35.69
C TRP A 9 3.71 -9.11 -34.54
N TRP A 10 4.11 -10.37 -34.77
CA TRP A 10 4.83 -11.16 -33.78
C TRP A 10 6.22 -10.61 -33.48
N GLY A 11 6.95 -10.14 -34.50
CA GLY A 11 8.24 -9.48 -34.34
C GLY A 11 8.13 -8.17 -33.55
N VAL A 12 7.11 -7.35 -33.83
CA VAL A 12 6.82 -6.12 -33.09
C VAL A 12 6.42 -6.43 -31.64
N ALA A 13 5.57 -7.42 -31.41
CA ALA A 13 5.17 -7.83 -30.07
C ALA A 13 6.36 -8.36 -29.25
N PHE A 14 7.25 -9.14 -29.87
CA PHE A 14 8.46 -9.63 -29.22
C PHE A 14 9.43 -8.48 -28.90
N ALA A 15 9.67 -7.56 -29.84
CA ALA A 15 10.51 -6.39 -29.61
C ALA A 15 9.94 -5.48 -28.51
N ALA A 16 8.62 -5.27 -28.48
CA ALA A 16 7.95 -4.52 -27.43
C ALA A 16 8.06 -5.23 -26.07
N ALA A 17 7.87 -6.55 -26.02
CA ALA A 17 8.04 -7.32 -24.78
C ALA A 17 9.49 -7.27 -24.26
N LEU A 18 10.48 -7.36 -25.16
CA LEU A 18 11.89 -7.28 -24.82
C LEU A 18 12.24 -5.87 -24.31
N PHE A 19 11.72 -4.83 -24.96
CA PHE A 19 11.86 -3.44 -24.53
C PHE A 19 11.25 -3.21 -23.13
N VAL A 20 10.04 -3.69 -22.89
CA VAL A 20 9.38 -3.61 -21.58
C VAL A 20 10.17 -4.38 -20.51
N TYR A 21 10.73 -5.55 -20.85
CA TYR A 21 11.56 -6.32 -19.92
C TYR A 21 12.80 -5.53 -19.46
N PHE A 22 13.49 -4.85 -20.38
CA PHE A 22 14.64 -4.02 -20.03
C PHE A 22 14.26 -2.72 -19.29
N LEU A 23 13.08 -2.14 -19.57
CA LEU A 23 12.60 -0.92 -18.90
C LEU A 23 11.85 -1.17 -17.60
N HIS A 24 11.54 -2.41 -17.25
CA HIS A 24 10.74 -2.76 -16.06
C HIS A 24 11.14 -2.00 -14.78
N PRO A 25 12.44 -1.86 -14.42
CA PRO A 25 12.85 -1.13 -13.21
C PRO A 25 12.48 0.36 -13.21
N ILE A 26 12.45 0.98 -14.38
CA ILE A 26 12.09 2.40 -14.56
C ILE A 26 10.57 2.55 -14.71
N LEU A 27 9.88 1.50 -15.18
CA LEU A 27 8.43 1.51 -15.36
C LEU A 27 7.69 1.62 -14.02
N THR A 28 8.18 0.98 -12.95
CA THR A 28 7.54 0.99 -11.63
C THR A 28 7.26 2.40 -11.10
N PRO A 29 8.25 3.30 -10.97
CA PRO A 29 7.99 4.65 -10.46
C PRO A 29 7.07 5.47 -11.38
N PHE A 30 7.13 5.23 -12.69
CA PHE A 30 6.20 5.86 -13.65
C PHE A 30 4.76 5.36 -13.47
N LEU A 31 4.56 4.06 -13.30
CA LEU A 31 3.23 3.50 -13.05
C LEU A 31 2.63 4.04 -11.76
N VAL A 32 3.42 4.08 -10.67
CA VAL A 32 2.98 4.67 -9.40
C VAL A 32 2.64 6.15 -9.60
N ALA A 33 3.47 6.89 -10.32
CA ALA A 33 3.22 8.30 -10.61
C ALA A 33 1.94 8.53 -11.46
N ILE A 34 1.66 7.68 -12.43
CA ILE A 34 0.42 7.72 -13.23
C ILE A 34 -0.79 7.48 -12.32
N VAL A 35 -0.73 6.49 -11.43
CA VAL A 35 -1.82 6.20 -10.47
C VAL A 35 -2.04 7.39 -9.54
N LEU A 36 -0.98 8.00 -9.01
CA LEU A 36 -1.08 9.19 -8.16
C LEU A 36 -1.66 10.37 -8.94
N ALA A 37 -1.16 10.64 -10.16
CA ALA A 37 -1.69 11.71 -11.01
C ALA A 37 -3.18 11.51 -11.29
N TYR A 38 -3.59 10.31 -11.71
CA TYR A 38 -5.00 9.97 -11.91
C TYR A 38 -5.85 10.16 -10.64
N MET A 39 -5.32 9.80 -9.47
CA MET A 39 -6.04 9.92 -8.20
C MET A 39 -6.21 11.40 -7.77
N PHE A 40 -5.21 12.24 -8.03
CA PHE A 40 -5.23 13.65 -7.63
C PHE A 40 -5.83 14.59 -8.68
N ASP A 41 -5.93 14.17 -9.94
CA ASP A 41 -6.48 14.96 -11.04
C ASP A 41 -7.90 15.51 -10.75
N PRO A 42 -8.87 14.73 -10.22
CA PRO A 42 -10.18 15.26 -9.85
C PRO A 42 -10.13 16.36 -8.78
N VAL A 43 -9.10 16.36 -7.93
CA VAL A 43 -8.90 17.39 -6.89
C VAL A 43 -8.37 18.66 -7.53
N VAL A 44 -7.42 18.54 -8.46
CA VAL A 44 -6.87 19.66 -9.23
C VAL A 44 -7.96 20.30 -10.09
N ASP A 45 -8.76 19.50 -10.80
CA ASP A 45 -9.88 19.99 -11.62
C ASP A 45 -10.93 20.75 -10.79
N ARG A 46 -11.16 20.34 -9.53
CA ARG A 46 -12.03 21.11 -8.62
C ARG A 46 -11.41 22.46 -8.27
N LEU A 47 -10.10 22.52 -8.02
CA LEU A 47 -9.41 23.79 -7.75
C LEU A 47 -9.40 24.71 -8.99
N GLU A 48 -9.26 24.16 -10.19
CA GLU A 48 -9.37 24.93 -11.44
C GLU A 48 -10.75 25.59 -11.58
N LYS A 49 -11.82 24.88 -11.22
CA LYS A 49 -13.18 25.45 -11.19
C LYS A 49 -13.34 26.63 -10.21
N TYR A 50 -12.49 26.72 -9.19
CA TYR A 50 -12.43 27.85 -8.27
C TYR A 50 -11.52 28.98 -8.74
N GLY A 51 -10.97 28.90 -9.96
CA GLY A 51 -10.17 29.96 -10.59
C GLY A 51 -8.66 29.80 -10.47
N PHE A 52 -8.16 28.69 -9.92
CA PHE A 52 -6.72 28.40 -9.92
C PHE A 52 -6.23 28.01 -11.31
N SER A 53 -5.06 28.48 -11.72
CA SER A 53 -4.38 27.89 -12.89
C SER A 53 -3.98 26.45 -12.57
N ARG A 54 -3.98 25.56 -13.56
CA ARG A 54 -3.62 24.14 -13.40
C ARG A 54 -2.36 23.92 -12.58
N THR A 55 -1.27 24.62 -12.91
CA THR A 55 0.01 24.50 -12.20
C THR A 55 -0.10 24.85 -10.71
N TRP A 56 -0.81 25.93 -10.37
CA TRP A 56 -1.06 26.31 -8.97
C TRP A 56 -1.98 25.33 -8.26
N GLY A 57 -2.96 24.75 -8.96
CA GLY A 57 -3.79 23.65 -8.46
C GLY A 57 -2.92 22.44 -8.08
N VAL A 58 -2.04 22.00 -8.99
CA VAL A 58 -1.10 20.88 -8.74
C VAL A 58 -0.18 21.17 -7.56
N VAL A 59 0.45 22.35 -7.52
CA VAL A 59 1.34 22.74 -6.41
C VAL A 59 0.60 22.69 -5.07
N THR A 60 -0.64 23.19 -5.04
CA THR A 60 -1.47 23.20 -3.82
C THR A 60 -1.81 21.78 -3.38
N VAL A 61 -2.26 20.92 -4.29
CA VAL A 61 -2.59 19.51 -3.98
C VAL A 61 -1.36 18.77 -3.50
N PHE A 62 -0.22 18.92 -4.18
CA PHE A 62 1.03 18.27 -3.78
C PHE A 62 1.53 18.76 -2.41
N ALA A 63 1.48 20.07 -2.15
CA ALA A 63 1.87 20.63 -0.87
C ALA A 63 0.96 20.14 0.27
N LEU A 64 -0.35 20.19 0.07
CA LEU A 64 -1.34 19.73 1.05
C LEU A 64 -1.18 18.23 1.32
N PHE A 65 -1.07 17.42 0.27
CA PHE A 65 -0.86 15.98 0.40
C PHE A 65 0.44 15.67 1.15
N THR A 66 1.54 16.36 0.81
CA THR A 66 2.84 16.18 1.48
C THR A 66 2.74 16.53 2.97
N VAL A 67 2.07 17.62 3.33
CA VAL A 67 1.88 18.03 4.73
C VAL A 67 1.01 17.02 5.49
N ILE A 68 -0.12 16.61 4.92
CA ILE A 68 -1.02 15.61 5.53
C ILE A 68 -0.27 14.28 5.71
N PHE A 69 0.43 13.82 4.67
CA PHE A 69 1.16 12.56 4.69
C PHE A 69 2.32 12.57 5.70
N MET A 70 3.11 13.65 5.73
CA MET A 70 4.18 13.82 6.73
C MET A 70 3.64 13.87 8.15
N THR A 71 2.55 14.61 8.39
CA THR A 71 1.91 14.69 9.71
C THR A 71 1.39 13.32 10.14
N LEU A 72 0.72 12.61 9.24
CA LEU A 72 0.24 11.26 9.48
C LEU A 72 1.39 10.33 9.84
N LEU A 73 2.50 10.35 9.09
CA LEU A 73 3.68 9.52 9.39
C LEU A 73 4.29 9.88 10.76
N LEU A 74 4.48 11.17 11.04
CA LEU A 74 5.09 11.64 12.29
C LEU A 74 4.27 11.28 13.53
N VAL A 75 2.95 11.15 13.42
CA VAL A 75 2.08 10.76 14.53
C VAL A 75 1.88 9.24 14.58
N LEU A 76 1.56 8.62 13.44
CA LEU A 76 1.16 7.22 13.37
C LEU A 76 2.36 6.29 13.59
N VAL A 77 3.52 6.57 12.98
CA VAL A 77 4.71 5.70 13.10
C VAL A 77 5.16 5.55 14.57
N PRO A 78 5.37 6.61 15.37
CA PRO A 78 5.78 6.42 16.77
C PRO A 78 4.70 5.78 17.63
N LEU A 79 3.40 6.02 17.35
CA LEU A 79 2.31 5.33 18.05
C LEU A 79 2.35 3.82 17.80
N LEU A 80 2.48 3.42 16.53
CA LEU A 80 2.62 2.02 16.15
C LEU A 80 3.91 1.41 16.71
N ALA A 81 5.03 2.12 16.68
CA ALA A 81 6.29 1.64 17.23
C ALA A 81 6.17 1.34 18.74
N LYS A 82 5.54 2.24 19.52
CA LYS A 82 5.25 1.99 20.95
C LYS A 82 4.37 0.77 21.16
N GLN A 83 3.34 0.58 20.34
CA GLN A 83 2.45 -0.58 20.44
C GLN A 83 3.14 -1.88 20.02
N LEU A 84 3.99 -1.85 19.00
CA LEU A 84 4.79 -2.99 18.57
C LEU A 84 5.80 -3.40 19.65
N LEU A 85 6.52 -2.44 20.24
CA LEU A 85 7.42 -2.71 21.37
C LEU A 85 6.67 -3.32 22.56
N LYS A 86 5.47 -2.81 22.85
CA LYS A 86 4.62 -3.35 23.91
C LYS A 86 4.13 -4.77 23.62
N LEU A 87 3.69 -5.05 22.40
CA LEU A 87 3.32 -6.40 21.96
C LEU A 87 4.52 -7.35 22.12
N TYR A 88 5.71 -6.89 21.77
CA TYR A 88 6.94 -7.66 21.89
C TYR A 88 7.30 -7.96 23.36
N GLN A 89 7.08 -7.01 24.28
CA GLN A 89 7.26 -7.22 25.72
C GLN A 89 6.19 -8.15 26.32
N LEU A 90 4.96 -8.13 25.78
CA LEU A 90 3.87 -9.02 26.21
C LEU A 90 4.03 -10.45 25.67
N ALA A 91 4.73 -10.65 24.55
CA ALA A 91 4.92 -11.96 23.94
C ALA A 91 5.46 -13.05 24.89
N PRO A 92 6.57 -12.85 25.66
CA PRO A 92 7.05 -13.86 26.60
C PRO A 92 6.06 -14.12 27.74
N LEU A 93 5.33 -13.09 28.20
CA LEU A 93 4.32 -13.23 29.26
C LEU A 93 3.12 -14.07 28.78
N VAL A 94 2.69 -13.85 27.54
CA VAL A 94 1.63 -14.65 26.90
C VAL A 94 2.08 -16.09 26.73
N LEU A 95 3.33 -16.32 26.30
CA LEU A 95 3.90 -17.67 26.20
C LEU A 95 3.95 -18.38 27.56
N ASP A 96 4.35 -17.68 28.62
CA ASP A 96 4.38 -18.23 29.98
C ASP A 96 2.97 -18.60 30.48
N TRP A 97 1.98 -17.73 30.26
CA TRP A 97 0.58 -18.05 30.55
C TRP A 97 0.07 -19.25 29.73
N LEU A 98 0.49 -19.35 28.47
CA LEU A 98 0.12 -20.45 27.58
C LEU A 98 0.70 -21.79 28.07
N GLN A 99 1.98 -21.80 28.47
CA GLN A 99 2.67 -22.98 28.99
C GLN A 99 2.12 -23.42 30.36
N HIS A 100 1.89 -22.48 31.28
CA HIS A 100 1.60 -22.80 32.68
C HIS A 100 0.11 -22.81 33.05
N THR A 101 -0.76 -22.20 32.24
CA THR A 101 -2.21 -22.13 32.52
C THR A 101 -3.04 -22.72 31.39
N ALA A 102 -2.86 -22.24 30.16
CA ALA A 102 -3.70 -22.66 29.05
C ALA A 102 -3.46 -24.13 28.66
N MET A 103 -2.20 -24.55 28.51
CA MET A 103 -1.90 -25.93 28.11
C MET A 103 -2.34 -26.97 29.13
N PRO A 104 -2.07 -26.84 30.44
CA PRO A 104 -2.55 -27.80 31.42
C PRO A 104 -4.08 -27.92 31.42
N TRP A 105 -4.80 -26.80 31.23
CA TRP A 105 -6.26 -26.82 31.09
C TRP A 105 -6.73 -27.56 29.82
N VAL A 106 -6.07 -27.31 28.68
CA VAL A 106 -6.37 -27.99 27.40
C VAL A 106 -6.04 -29.49 27.49
N GLN A 107 -4.89 -29.85 28.06
CA GLN A 107 -4.47 -31.24 28.25
C GLN A 107 -5.43 -31.99 29.18
N ALA A 108 -5.86 -31.37 30.28
CA ALA A 108 -6.83 -31.97 31.21
C ALA A 108 -8.20 -32.20 30.56
N LYS A 109 -8.60 -31.34 29.61
CA LYS A 109 -9.93 -31.42 28.96
C LYS A 109 -9.97 -32.30 27.72
N PHE A 110 -8.84 -32.43 27.00
CA PHE A 110 -8.77 -33.14 25.71
C PHE A 110 -7.81 -34.34 25.70
N GLY A 111 -7.12 -34.63 26.81
CA GLY A 111 -6.26 -35.82 26.95
C GLY A 111 -5.01 -35.82 26.07
N LEU A 112 -4.48 -34.63 25.75
CA LEU A 112 -3.29 -34.47 24.90
C LEU A 112 -2.02 -34.81 25.68
N SER A 113 -1.07 -35.50 25.04
CA SER A 113 0.21 -35.92 25.65
C SER A 113 1.14 -34.75 25.95
N ASP A 114 1.96 -34.91 26.99
CA ASP A 114 2.98 -33.94 27.39
C ASP A 114 4.07 -33.80 26.33
N GLY A 115 4.34 -32.57 25.88
CA GLY A 115 5.49 -32.26 25.03
C GLY A 115 5.21 -32.05 23.53
N PHE A 116 3.95 -31.88 23.10
CA PHE A 116 3.63 -31.64 21.68
C PHE A 116 4.23 -30.33 21.11
N TRP A 117 4.60 -29.36 21.97
CA TRP A 117 5.07 -28.03 21.57
C TRP A 117 6.36 -27.62 22.32
N GLN A 118 7.42 -27.27 21.57
CA GLN A 118 8.72 -26.81 22.11
C GLN A 118 8.71 -25.29 22.38
N PHE A 119 7.88 -24.86 23.32
CA PHE A 119 7.71 -23.44 23.66
C PHE A 119 9.00 -22.77 24.17
N ASP A 120 9.91 -23.53 24.79
CA ASP A 120 11.18 -22.99 25.31
C ASP A 120 12.09 -22.47 24.19
N LYS A 121 12.09 -23.12 23.02
CA LYS A 121 12.86 -22.65 21.85
C LYS A 121 12.26 -21.38 21.26
N ILE A 122 10.93 -21.27 21.25
CA ILE A 122 10.22 -20.08 20.77
C ILE A 122 10.48 -18.90 21.72
N LYS A 123 10.40 -19.14 23.03
CA LYS A 123 10.70 -18.14 24.07
C LYS A 123 12.15 -17.66 23.98
N ALA A 124 13.11 -18.56 23.82
CA ALA A 124 14.52 -18.22 23.62
C ALA A 124 14.74 -17.38 22.36
N ALA A 125 14.17 -17.80 21.21
CA ALA A 125 14.30 -17.07 19.95
C ALA A 125 13.71 -15.65 20.02
N ILE A 126 12.55 -15.48 20.67
CA ILE A 126 11.94 -14.16 20.85
C ILE A 126 12.81 -13.31 21.78
N THR A 127 13.25 -13.86 22.92
CA THR A 127 14.04 -13.13 23.93
C THR A 127 15.38 -12.65 23.38
N GLU A 128 16.04 -13.45 22.54
CA GLU A 128 17.28 -13.10 21.85
C GLU A 128 17.09 -11.91 20.90
N HIS A 129 15.95 -11.83 20.22
CA HIS A 129 15.63 -10.74 19.29
C HIS A 129 15.05 -9.49 20.01
N VAL A 130 14.61 -9.59 21.29
CA VAL A 130 14.17 -8.43 22.11
C VAL A 130 15.28 -7.38 22.22
N GLY A 131 16.51 -7.81 22.49
CA GLY A 131 17.64 -6.90 22.69
C GLY A 131 18.03 -6.10 21.44
N GLN A 132 17.68 -6.62 20.25
CA GLN A 132 17.99 -6.00 18.95
C GLN A 132 16.84 -5.14 18.42
N ALA A 133 15.60 -5.37 18.88
CA ALA A 133 14.41 -4.65 18.44
C ALA A 133 14.33 -3.19 18.93
N GLY A 134 15.19 -2.77 19.86
CA GLY A 134 15.29 -1.36 20.27
C GLY A 134 15.77 -0.44 19.14
N ASP A 135 16.45 -0.99 18.12
CA ASP A 135 17.00 -0.25 16.99
C ASP A 135 16.31 -0.64 15.67
N ILE A 136 14.97 -0.60 15.64
CA ILE A 136 14.17 -0.84 14.41
C ILE A 136 14.67 0.05 13.26
N VAL A 137 15.07 1.29 13.56
CA VAL A 137 15.66 2.21 12.59
C VAL A 137 17.00 1.69 12.10
N GLY A 138 17.91 1.25 12.99
CA GLY A 138 19.19 0.64 12.61
C GLY A 138 19.05 -0.68 11.87
N VAL A 139 18.02 -1.50 12.13
CA VAL A 139 17.77 -2.76 11.39
C VAL A 139 17.23 -2.48 9.98
N VAL A 140 16.31 -1.53 9.83
CA VAL A 140 15.82 -1.11 8.51
C VAL A 140 16.93 -0.41 7.73
N LEU A 141 17.69 0.46 8.39
CA LEU A 141 18.80 1.19 7.78
C LEU A 141 19.93 0.24 7.39
N SER A 142 20.30 -0.71 8.25
CA SER A 142 21.34 -1.71 7.94
C SER A 142 20.94 -2.62 6.78
N LYS A 143 19.67 -3.05 6.71
CA LYS A 143 19.15 -3.81 5.56
C LYS A 143 19.07 -2.97 4.28
N ALA A 144 18.76 -1.67 4.40
CA ALA A 144 18.78 -0.74 3.27
C ALA A 144 20.21 -0.44 2.78
N THR A 145 21.19 -0.35 3.69
CA THR A 145 22.61 -0.10 3.35
C THR A 145 23.38 -1.36 2.97
N ALA A 146 22.88 -2.56 3.30
CA ALA A 146 23.50 -3.83 2.94
C ALA A 146 23.59 -4.05 1.42
N SER A 147 22.79 -3.31 0.64
CA SER A 147 22.91 -3.24 -0.82
C SER A 147 22.94 -1.78 -1.26
N SER A 148 24.13 -1.26 -1.58
CA SER A 148 24.32 0.09 -2.13
C SER A 148 23.48 0.34 -3.38
N LEU A 149 23.30 -0.69 -4.22
CA LEU A 149 22.39 -0.66 -5.37
C LEU A 149 20.92 -0.51 -4.97
N ALA A 150 20.47 -1.19 -3.91
CA ALA A 150 19.10 -1.05 -3.42
C ALA A 150 18.84 0.34 -2.83
N LEU A 151 19.82 0.90 -2.10
CA LEU A 151 19.75 2.27 -1.58
C LEU A 151 19.63 3.30 -2.71
N VAL A 152 20.45 3.17 -3.76
CA VAL A 152 20.39 4.06 -4.94
C VAL A 152 19.03 3.92 -5.63
N GLY A 153 18.52 2.70 -5.81
CA GLY A 153 17.19 2.48 -6.39
C GLY A 153 16.06 3.07 -5.54
N PHE A 154 16.15 2.96 -4.21
CA PHE A 154 15.20 3.57 -3.29
C PHE A 154 15.23 5.10 -3.37
N LEU A 155 16.42 5.71 -3.32
CA LEU A 155 16.57 7.17 -3.43
C LEU A 155 16.11 7.69 -4.79
N ALA A 156 16.44 6.97 -5.86
CA ALA A 156 15.92 7.26 -7.20
C ALA A 156 14.39 7.24 -7.21
N ASN A 157 13.74 6.19 -6.70
CA ASN A 157 12.28 6.12 -6.64
C ASN A 157 11.67 7.23 -5.75
N LEU A 158 12.29 7.52 -4.60
CA LEU A 158 11.84 8.55 -3.67
C LEU A 158 11.80 9.94 -4.31
N VAL A 159 12.74 10.24 -5.20
CA VAL A 159 12.78 11.51 -5.94
C VAL A 159 11.94 11.44 -7.23
N LEU A 160 12.05 10.34 -7.97
CA LEU A 160 11.50 10.23 -9.32
C LEU A 160 9.98 10.09 -9.30
N ILE A 161 9.39 9.34 -8.36
CA ILE A 161 7.94 9.20 -8.23
C ILE A 161 7.25 10.56 -8.06
N PRO A 162 7.59 11.41 -7.05
CA PRO A 162 6.90 12.68 -6.85
C PRO A 162 7.16 13.66 -8.02
N VAL A 163 8.37 13.67 -8.58
CA VAL A 163 8.68 14.52 -9.74
C VAL A 163 7.83 14.11 -10.96
N VAL A 164 7.83 12.83 -11.32
CA VAL A 164 7.04 12.34 -12.46
C VAL A 164 5.56 12.53 -12.21
N ALA A 165 5.06 12.26 -11.00
CA ALA A 165 3.67 12.46 -10.63
C ALA A 165 3.26 13.94 -10.74
N PHE A 166 4.12 14.87 -10.34
CA PHE A 166 3.89 16.31 -10.49
C PHE A 166 3.74 16.70 -11.96
N TYR A 167 4.67 16.29 -12.82
CA TYR A 167 4.62 16.61 -14.25
C TYR A 167 3.42 15.94 -14.94
N LEU A 168 3.15 14.67 -14.65
CA LEU A 168 2.00 13.95 -15.20
C LEU A 168 0.68 14.58 -14.77
N LEU A 169 0.54 14.98 -13.52
CA LEU A 169 -0.67 15.63 -13.00
C LEU A 169 -0.88 17.02 -13.64
N ARG A 170 0.20 17.80 -13.75
CA ARG A 170 0.18 19.12 -14.40
C ARG A 170 -0.24 19.01 -15.86
N ASP A 171 0.34 18.08 -16.59
CA ASP A 171 0.15 17.95 -18.05
C ASP A 171 -0.91 16.90 -18.42
N TRP A 172 -1.68 16.41 -17.44
CA TRP A 172 -2.63 15.31 -17.59
C TRP A 172 -3.67 15.55 -18.68
N ASN A 173 -4.27 16.74 -18.74
CA ASN A 173 -5.26 17.09 -19.78
C ASN A 173 -4.65 17.04 -21.19
N ILE A 174 -3.42 17.55 -21.34
CA ILE A 174 -2.68 17.53 -22.61
C ILE A 174 -2.37 16.08 -23.01
N LEU A 175 -1.99 15.24 -22.03
CA LEU A 175 -1.72 13.82 -22.25
C LEU A 175 -2.99 13.08 -22.71
N LEU A 176 -4.12 13.29 -22.03
CA LEU A 176 -5.40 12.68 -22.40
C LEU A 176 -5.89 13.15 -23.77
N GLU A 177 -5.73 14.43 -24.10
CA GLU A 177 -6.07 14.95 -25.43
C GLU A 177 -5.23 14.30 -26.53
N LYS A 178 -3.92 14.15 -26.30
CA LYS A 178 -3.04 13.42 -27.23
C LYS A 178 -3.45 11.97 -27.39
N ILE A 179 -3.79 11.27 -26.30
CA ILE A 179 -4.27 9.88 -26.35
C ILE A 179 -5.57 9.81 -27.14
N ARG A 180 -6.49 10.74 -26.91
CA ARG A 180 -7.76 10.84 -27.64
C ARG A 180 -7.54 11.06 -29.14
N ASN A 181 -6.59 11.91 -29.53
CA ASN A 181 -6.26 12.18 -30.93
C ASN A 181 -5.63 10.98 -31.66
N LEU A 182 -5.17 9.95 -30.95
CA LEU A 182 -4.68 8.70 -31.54
C LEU A 182 -5.82 7.69 -31.80
N LEU A 183 -7.03 7.94 -31.29
CA LEU A 183 -8.17 7.05 -31.49
C LEU A 183 -8.73 7.18 -32.91
N PRO A 184 -9.21 6.07 -33.52
CA PRO A 184 -9.98 6.14 -34.76
C PRO A 184 -11.27 6.95 -34.56
N ARG A 185 -11.51 7.94 -35.42
CA ARG A 185 -12.65 8.88 -35.30
C ARG A 185 -14.00 8.17 -35.21
N ASP A 186 -14.17 7.04 -35.90
CA ASP A 186 -15.44 6.29 -35.93
C ASP A 186 -15.78 5.63 -34.57
N SER A 187 -14.80 5.42 -33.70
CA SER A 187 -14.97 4.75 -32.40
C SER A 187 -14.63 5.63 -31.21
N GLU A 188 -14.16 6.87 -31.45
CA GLU A 188 -13.69 7.79 -30.42
C GLU A 188 -14.76 8.03 -29.34
N GLU A 189 -15.99 8.39 -29.74
CA GLU A 189 -17.09 8.65 -28.82
C GLU A 189 -17.41 7.43 -27.94
N ARG A 190 -17.45 6.25 -28.55
CA ARG A 190 -17.73 4.99 -27.85
C ARG A 190 -16.64 4.65 -26.84
N ILE A 191 -15.37 4.81 -27.21
CA ILE A 191 -14.22 4.54 -26.33
C ILE A 191 -14.20 5.51 -25.16
N VAL A 192 -14.43 6.80 -25.41
CA VAL A 192 -14.46 7.83 -24.36
C VAL A 192 -15.64 7.62 -23.39
N SER A 193 -16.84 7.28 -23.90
CA SER A 193 -17.99 6.95 -23.05
C SER A 193 -17.70 5.76 -22.16
N LEU A 194 -17.17 4.67 -22.72
CA LEU A 194 -16.84 3.47 -21.96
C LEU A 194 -15.74 3.74 -20.92
N ALA A 195 -14.71 4.51 -21.28
CA ALA A 195 -13.66 4.90 -20.34
C ALA A 195 -14.21 5.71 -19.16
N LYS A 196 -15.18 6.59 -19.41
CA LYS A 196 -15.84 7.38 -18.37
C LYS A 196 -16.71 6.50 -17.45
N GLU A 197 -17.47 5.57 -18.01
CA GLU A 197 -18.23 4.60 -17.22
C GLU A 197 -17.31 3.75 -16.33
N CYS A 198 -16.18 3.28 -16.88
CA CYS A 198 -15.16 2.57 -16.09
C CYS A 198 -14.58 3.47 -14.98
N HIS A 199 -14.26 4.73 -15.28
CA HIS A 199 -13.77 5.70 -14.29
C HIS A 199 -14.77 5.88 -13.14
N ASP A 200 -16.06 6.05 -13.45
CA ASP A 200 -17.10 6.27 -12.45
C ASP A 200 -17.29 5.04 -11.55
N VAL A 201 -17.31 3.83 -12.13
CA VAL A 201 -17.44 2.57 -11.38
C VAL A 201 -16.21 2.32 -10.52
N LEU A 202 -14.99 2.46 -11.08
CA LEU A 202 -13.74 2.31 -10.32
C LEU A 202 -13.64 3.35 -9.20
N GLY A 203 -14.03 4.59 -9.48
CA GLY A 203 -14.05 5.67 -8.49
C GLY A 203 -15.03 5.40 -7.35
N ALA A 204 -16.24 4.92 -7.65
CA ALA A 204 -17.21 4.52 -6.62
C ALA A 204 -16.71 3.35 -5.78
N PHE A 205 -16.10 2.35 -6.41
CA PHE A 205 -15.52 1.19 -5.74
C PHE A 205 -14.37 1.58 -4.79
N VAL A 206 -13.39 2.36 -5.26
CA VAL A 206 -12.25 2.80 -4.44
C VAL A 206 -12.73 3.64 -3.25
N ARG A 207 -13.70 4.55 -3.44
CA ARG A 207 -14.27 5.35 -2.34
C ARG A 207 -15.01 4.48 -1.34
N GLY A 208 -15.81 3.51 -1.81
CA GLY A 208 -16.48 2.54 -0.94
C GLY A 208 -15.48 1.73 -0.12
N GLN A 209 -14.42 1.23 -0.77
CA GLN A 209 -13.40 0.44 -0.13
C GLN A 209 -12.61 1.24 0.92
N LEU A 210 -12.20 2.47 0.59
CA LEU A 210 -11.54 3.35 1.55
C LEU A 210 -12.43 3.66 2.76
N LEU A 211 -13.74 3.88 2.54
CA LEU A 211 -14.70 4.07 3.64
C LEU A 211 -14.81 2.82 4.51
N VAL A 212 -14.85 1.62 3.93
CA VAL A 212 -14.88 0.36 4.69
C VAL A 212 -13.60 0.17 5.50
N MET A 213 -12.42 0.38 4.89
CA MET A 213 -11.14 0.29 5.58
C MET A 213 -11.04 1.26 6.76
N LEU A 214 -11.47 2.52 6.55
CA LEU A 214 -11.50 3.53 7.61
C LEU A 214 -12.52 3.19 8.70
N ALA A 215 -13.72 2.75 8.33
CA ALA A 215 -14.76 2.37 9.28
C ALA A 215 -14.30 1.20 10.15
N LEU A 216 -13.77 0.12 9.56
CA LEU A 216 -13.22 -1.02 10.30
C LEU A 216 -12.04 -0.60 11.17
N GLY A 217 -11.15 0.24 10.62
CA GLY A 217 -10.02 0.79 11.37
C GLY A 217 -10.46 1.54 12.63
N VAL A 218 -11.45 2.41 12.51
CA VAL A 218 -12.00 3.19 13.64
C VAL A 218 -12.79 2.31 14.60
N ILE A 219 -13.69 1.46 14.11
CA ILE A 219 -14.53 0.60 14.94
C ILE A 219 -13.68 -0.34 15.78
N TYR A 220 -12.70 -1.03 15.16
CA TYR A 220 -11.83 -1.93 15.91
C TYR A 220 -10.87 -1.17 16.83
N SER A 221 -10.28 -0.07 16.38
CA SER A 221 -9.37 0.70 17.25
C SER A 221 -10.11 1.24 18.47
N ALA A 222 -11.23 1.94 18.26
CA ALA A 222 -12.02 2.52 19.34
C ALA A 222 -12.66 1.45 20.21
N GLY A 223 -13.28 0.42 19.61
CA GLY A 223 -13.92 -0.67 20.33
C GLY A 223 -12.96 -1.43 21.24
N LEU A 224 -11.77 -1.78 20.73
CA LEU A 224 -10.76 -2.47 21.53
C LEU A 224 -10.16 -1.55 22.60
N MET A 225 -9.92 -0.28 22.29
CA MET A 225 -9.44 0.68 23.29
C MET A 225 -10.47 0.92 24.41
N LEU A 226 -11.77 0.95 24.10
CA LEU A 226 -12.84 1.07 25.09
C LEU A 226 -12.94 -0.14 26.03
N VAL A 227 -12.63 -1.34 25.53
CA VAL A 227 -12.53 -2.56 26.34
C VAL A 227 -11.25 -2.57 27.21
N GLY A 228 -10.36 -1.59 27.03
CA GLY A 228 -9.11 -1.47 27.78
C GLY A 228 -7.92 -2.14 27.09
N LEU A 229 -8.05 -2.55 25.83
CA LEU A 229 -6.94 -3.15 25.09
C LEU A 229 -5.97 -2.08 24.59
N GLU A 230 -4.77 -2.07 25.15
CA GLU A 230 -3.73 -1.07 24.87
C GLU A 230 -3.17 -1.15 23.44
N LEU A 231 -3.36 -2.29 22.77
CA LEU A 231 -2.99 -2.56 21.37
C LEU A 231 -4.13 -2.28 20.38
N GLY A 232 -5.24 -1.68 20.82
CA GLY A 232 -6.43 -1.48 19.99
C GLY A 232 -6.16 -0.75 18.67
N LEU A 233 -5.39 0.35 18.70
CA LEU A 233 -5.02 1.10 17.48
C LEU A 233 -4.22 0.25 16.47
N LEU A 234 -3.22 -0.51 16.91
CA LEU A 234 -2.42 -1.38 16.06
C LEU A 234 -3.29 -2.43 15.37
N ILE A 235 -4.14 -3.10 16.15
CA ILE A 235 -5.04 -4.15 15.65
C ILE A 235 -6.08 -3.56 14.71
N GLY A 236 -6.69 -2.43 15.07
CA GLY A 236 -7.67 -1.77 14.22
C GLY A 236 -7.06 -1.29 12.90
N LEU A 237 -5.88 -0.69 12.92
CA LEU A 237 -5.17 -0.32 11.68
C LEU A 237 -4.86 -1.55 10.82
N MET A 238 -4.33 -2.62 11.42
CA MET A 238 -4.05 -3.87 10.70
C MET A 238 -5.31 -4.48 10.09
N ALA A 239 -6.43 -4.49 10.83
CA ALA A 239 -7.72 -4.98 10.35
C ALA A 239 -8.27 -4.12 9.21
N GLY A 240 -8.21 -2.79 9.34
CA GLY A 240 -8.60 -1.86 8.28
C GLY A 240 -7.73 -2.01 7.03
N LEU A 241 -6.42 -2.18 7.18
CA LEU A 241 -5.50 -2.42 6.06
C LEU A 241 -5.72 -3.81 5.43
N ALA A 242 -5.93 -4.85 6.22
CA ALA A 242 -6.21 -6.19 5.74
C ALA A 242 -7.50 -6.25 4.92
N ALA A 243 -8.45 -5.37 5.21
CA ALA A 243 -9.68 -5.22 4.44
C ALA A 243 -9.47 -4.59 3.06
N ILE A 244 -8.26 -4.18 2.67
CA ILE A 244 -7.96 -3.63 1.33
C ILE A 244 -8.29 -4.61 0.20
N VAL A 245 -8.16 -5.92 0.45
CA VAL A 245 -8.52 -6.97 -0.49
C VAL A 245 -9.99 -7.36 -0.24
N PRO A 246 -10.92 -7.02 -1.14
CA PRO A 246 -12.31 -7.44 -1.01
C PRO A 246 -12.39 -8.97 -1.07
N TYR A 247 -13.37 -9.55 -0.37
CA TYR A 247 -13.66 -11.00 -0.30
C TYR A 247 -12.74 -11.87 0.56
N MET A 248 -11.64 -11.34 1.12
CA MET A 248 -10.82 -12.13 2.06
C MET A 248 -11.63 -12.52 3.32
N GLY A 249 -12.60 -11.69 3.72
CA GLY A 249 -13.56 -12.00 4.78
C GLY A 249 -14.57 -13.11 4.44
N PHE A 250 -14.80 -13.44 3.16
CA PHE A 250 -15.65 -14.58 2.75
C PHE A 250 -14.88 -15.90 2.74
N ILE A 251 -13.55 -15.87 2.58
CA ILE A 251 -12.70 -17.08 2.53
C ILE A 251 -12.26 -17.51 3.93
N ILE A 252 -12.11 -16.56 4.86
CA ILE A 252 -11.66 -16.82 6.24
C ILE A 252 -12.85 -16.95 7.21
N GLY A 253 -14.03 -16.46 6.84
CA GLY A 253 -15.26 -16.45 7.65
C GLY A 253 -16.10 -17.71 7.52
#